data_AF-A0A3P7MQJ3-F1
#
_entry.id   AF-A0A3P7MQJ3-F1
#
_cell.length_a   1.000
_cell.length_b   1.000
_cell.length_c   1.000
_cell.angle_alpha   90.00
_cell.angle_beta   90.00
_cell.angle_gamma   90.00
#
_symmetry.space_group_name_H-M   'P 1'
#
loop_
_entity.id
_entity.type
_entity.pdbx_description
1 polymer ?
#
loop_
_entity_poly.entity_id
_entity_poly.type
_entity_poly.pdbx_seq_one_letter_code
_entity_poly.pdbx_strand_id
1 'polypeptide(L)' 'MSSTINGILAQREKDNQPYPAFDYAIVDCTHELIFNRTYLNQIDHSLDLQFYGSLENVRYHTNSSNPNPNYELRCPG' A
#
# COMPACT_ATOMS: atom_id res chain seq x y z
N MET A 1 27.40 27.24 -14.43
CA MET A 1 26.60 27.13 -13.19
C MET A 1 25.16 26.67 -13.43
N SER A 2 24.53 26.95 -14.57
CA SER A 2 23.15 26.52 -14.87
C SER A 2 22.97 25.03 -15.20
N SER A 3 23.94 24.39 -15.89
CA SER A 3 23.83 22.96 -16.28
C SER A 3 23.85 21.98 -15.10
N THR A 4 24.58 22.30 -14.02
CA THR A 4 24.65 21.47 -12.81
C THR A 4 23.33 21.48 -12.03
N ILE A 5 22.64 22.62 -11.98
CA ILE A 5 21.33 22.74 -11.32
C ILE A 5 20.27 21.95 -12.08
N ASN A 6 20.26 22.03 -13.41
CA ASN A 6 19.34 21.26 -14.25
C ASN A 6 19.58 19.74 -14.12
N GLY A 7 20.83 19.30 -13.97
CA GLY A 7 21.16 17.89 -13.69
C GLY A 7 20.70 17.41 -12.31
N ILE A 8 20.78 18.26 -11.28
CA ILE A 8 20.31 17.95 -9.93
C ILE A 8 18.77 17.87 -9.89
N LEU A 9 18.07 18.76 -10.59
CA LEU A 9 16.61 18.74 -10.68
C LEU A 9 16.10 17.49 -11.43
N ALA A 10 16.73 17.13 -12.54
CA ALA A 10 16.39 15.90 -13.28
C ALA A 10 16.64 14.62 -12.47
N GLN A 11 17.64 14.61 -11.58
CA GLN A 11 17.91 13.46 -10.72
C GLN A 11 16.83 13.32 -9.64
N ARG A 12 16.36 14.43 -9.06
CA ARG A 12 15.29 14.42 -8.04
C ARG A 12 13.91 14.01 -8.59
N GLU A 13 13.67 14.19 -9.88
CA GLU A 13 12.46 13.68 -10.54
C GLU A 13 12.49 12.15 -10.69
N LYS A 14 13.67 11.54 -10.86
CA LYS A 14 13.82 10.07 -10.87
C LYS A 14 13.74 9.44 -9.48
N ASP A 15 14.28 10.10 -8.47
CA ASP A 15 14.31 9.55 -7.11
C ASP A 15 12.93 9.52 -6.44
N ASN A 16 11.96 10.32 -6.91
CA ASN A 16 10.59 10.34 -6.39
C ASN A 16 9.61 9.50 -7.22
N GLN A 17 10.10 8.78 -8.23
CA GLN A 17 9.28 7.88 -9.02
C GLN A 17 9.28 6.50 -8.36
N PRO A 18 8.13 5.98 -7.88
CA PRO A 18 8.07 4.62 -7.38
C PRO A 18 8.52 3.70 -8.50
N TYR A 19 9.56 2.88 -8.27
CA TYR A 19 10.05 1.91 -9.24
C TYR A 19 9.01 0.80 -9.33
N PRO A 20 8.13 0.79 -10.35
CA PRO A 20 6.96 -0.07 -10.34
C PRO A 20 7.38 -1.55 -10.36
N ALA A 21 8.50 -1.84 -11.03
CA ALA A 21 9.06 -3.18 -11.10
C ALA A 21 9.50 -3.75 -9.73
N PHE A 22 9.98 -2.90 -8.82
CA PHE A 22 10.34 -3.34 -7.47
C PHE A 22 9.07 -3.67 -6.66
N ASP A 23 8.07 -2.78 -6.71
CA ASP A 23 6.82 -2.98 -5.99
C ASP A 23 6.07 -4.23 -6.48
N TYR A 24 6.05 -4.47 -7.81
CA TYR A 24 5.44 -5.69 -8.37
C TYR A 24 6.19 -6.97 -7.97
N ALA A 25 7.52 -6.96 -7.95
CA ALA A 25 8.29 -8.13 -7.52
C ALA A 25 8.00 -8.50 -6.06
N ILE A 26 7.81 -7.51 -5.18
CA ILE A 26 7.41 -7.75 -3.79
C ILE A 26 5.98 -8.30 -3.71
N VAL A 27 5.03 -7.75 -4.49
CA VAL A 27 3.66 -8.28 -4.56
C VAL A 27 3.66 -9.75 -5.00
N ASP A 28 4.38 -10.09 -6.07
CA ASP A 28 4.45 -11.46 -6.58
C ASP A 28 5.08 -12.43 -5.56
N CYS A 29 6.21 -12.05 -4.96
CA CYS A 29 6.87 -12.89 -3.95
C CYS A 29 6.01 -13.08 -2.68
N THR A 30 5.27 -12.04 -2.27
CA THR A 30 4.44 -12.12 -1.06
C THR A 30 3.10 -12.82 -1.30
N HIS A 31 2.58 -12.80 -2.52
CA HIS A 31 1.33 -13.47 -2.89
C HIS A 31 1.38 -14.97 -2.59
N GLU A 32 2.45 -15.64 -3.03
CA GLU A 32 2.64 -17.09 -2.81
C GLU A 32 2.77 -17.44 -1.32
N LEU A 33 3.46 -16.60 -0.54
CA LEU A 33 3.62 -16.80 0.91
C LEU A 33 2.28 -16.66 1.65
N ILE A 34 1.46 -15.67 1.27
CA ILE A 34 0.14 -15.44 1.86
C ILE A 34 -0.84 -16.54 1.45
N PHE A 35 -0.81 -16.98 0.19
CA PHE A 35 -1.66 -18.05 -0.30
C PHE A 35 -1.42 -19.36 0.46
N ASN A 36 -0.15 -19.76 0.62
CA ASN A 36 0.20 -20.98 1.35
C ASN A 36 -0.26 -20.94 2.82
N ARG A 37 -0.21 -19.78 3.48
CA ARG A 37 -0.69 -19.62 4.86
C ARG A 37 -2.21 -19.64 4.99
N THR A 38 -2.93 -19.07 4.03
CA THR A 38 -4.39 -18.88 4.15
C THR A 38 -5.20 -20.05 3.58
N TYR A 39 -4.77 -20.65 2.46
CA TYR A 39 -5.55 -21.66 1.74
C TYR A 39 -5.45 -23.07 2.34
N LEU A 40 -4.32 -23.41 2.96
CA LEU A 40 -4.08 -24.73 3.53
C LEU A 40 -4.66 -24.92 4.95
N ASN A 41 -5.55 -24.02 5.40
CA ASN A 41 -6.10 -24.00 6.76
C ASN A 41 -5.02 -24.05 7.86
N GLN A 42 -3.82 -23.51 7.58
CA GLN A 42 -2.74 -23.38 8.55
C GLN A 42 -3.01 -22.18 9.47
N ILE A 43 -4.14 -22.21 10.17
CA ILE A 43 -4.54 -21.17 11.13
C ILE A 43 -3.69 -21.35 12.39
N ASP A 44 -2.50 -20.76 12.38
CA ASP A 44 -1.66 -20.62 13.57
C ASP A 44 -2.28 -19.62 14.56
N HIS A 45 -2.93 -18.56 14.04
CA HIS A 45 -3.62 -17.52 14.81
C HIS A 45 -4.90 -17.05 14.09
N SER A 46 -5.97 -16.78 14.84
CA SER A 46 -7.21 -16.22 14.29
C SER A 46 -7.00 -14.80 13.79
N LEU A 47 -7.51 -14.48 12.60
CA LEU A 47 -7.45 -13.12 12.06
C LEU A 47 -8.38 -12.18 12.85
N ASP A 48 -7.83 -11.13 13.45
CA ASP A 48 -8.62 -10.11 14.14
C ASP A 48 -9.24 -9.12 13.14
N LEU A 49 -10.42 -9.48 12.64
CA LEU A 49 -11.16 -8.66 11.69
C LEU A 49 -11.53 -7.26 12.23
N GLN A 50 -11.65 -7.09 13.55
CA GLN A 50 -11.97 -5.79 14.13
C GLN A 50 -10.76 -4.86 14.04
N PHE A 51 -9.58 -5.36 14.40
CA PHE A 51 -8.33 -4.63 14.23
C PHE A 51 -8.12 -4.23 12.76
N TYR A 52 -8.18 -5.18 11.82
CA TYR A 52 -7.97 -4.90 10.40
C TYR A 52 -9.03 -3.96 9.82
N GLY A 53 -10.30 -4.09 10.23
CA GLY A 53 -11.37 -3.20 9.81
C GLY A 53 -11.22 -1.76 10.31
N SER A 54 -10.44 -1.54 11.37
CA SER A 54 -10.16 -0.20 11.91
C SER A 54 -9.09 0.57 11.13
N LEU A 55 -8.32 -0.11 10.27
CA LEU A 55 -7.24 0.51 9.50
C LEU A 55 -7.80 1.52 8.50
N GLU A 56 -7.21 2.72 8.44
CA GLU A 56 -7.72 3.83 7.62
C GLU A 56 -7.72 3.51 6.11
N ASN A 57 -6.73 2.76 5.61
CA ASN A 57 -6.70 2.30 4.22
C ASN A 57 -7.85 1.33 3.92
N VAL A 58 -8.25 0.49 4.87
CA VAL A 58 -9.39 -0.42 4.73
C VAL A 58 -10.69 0.37 4.74
N ARG A 59 -10.86 1.28 5.71
CA ARG A 59 -12.03 2.16 5.80
C ARG A 59 -12.21 3.02 4.54
N TYR A 60 -11.11 3.54 4.00
CA TYR A 60 -11.10 4.28 2.74
C TYR A 60 -11.58 3.44 1.56
N HIS A 61 -11.01 2.24 1.40
CA HIS A 61 -11.40 1.35 0.32
C HIS A 61 -12.87 0.91 0.45
N THR A 62 -13.31 0.55 1.66
CA THR A 62 -14.72 0.21 1.94
C THR A 62 -15.66 1.35 1.58
N ASN A 63 -15.33 2.59 1.93
CA ASN A 63 -16.14 3.76 1.58
C ASN A 63 -16.14 4.05 0.07
N SER A 64 -15.03 3.77 -0.63
CA SER A 64 -14.96 3.89 -2.10
C SER A 64 -15.93 2.90 -2.78
N SER A 65 -16.03 1.68 -2.25
CA SER A 65 -16.97 0.67 -2.76
C SER A 65 -18.42 0.92 -2.33
N ASN A 66 -18.64 1.41 -1.11
CA ASN A 66 -19.95 1.69 -0.54
C ASN A 66 -19.95 3.08 0.13
N PRO A 67 -20.29 4.14 -0.63
CA PRO A 67 -20.17 5.51 -0.15
C PRO A 67 -21.06 5.79 1.06
N ASN A 68 -20.45 6.18 2.17
CA ASN A 68 -21.11 6.73 3.34
C ASN A 68 -20.90 8.26 3.36
N PRO A 69 -21.98 9.07 3.38
CA PRO A 69 -21.87 10.53 3.37
C PRO A 69 -21.19 11.10 4.63
N ASN A 70 -21.09 10.34 5.71
CA ASN A 70 -20.45 10.75 6.97
C ASN A 70 -19.00 10.27 7.08
N TYR A 71 -18.42 9.70 6.03
CA TYR A 71 -17.03 9.23 6.04
C TYR A 71 -16.05 10.40 5.88
N GLU A 72 -15.04 10.45 6.74
CA GLU A 72 -13.95 11.42 6.70
C GLU A 72 -12.61 10.70 6.75
N LEU A 73 -11.72 11.04 5.81
CA LEU A 73 -10.34 10.53 5.77
C LEU A 73 -9.50 11.22 6.83
N ARG A 74 -9.02 10.46 7.81
CA ARG A 74 -8.06 10.95 8.80
C ARG A 74 -6.65 10.57 8.37
N CYS A 75 -5.98 11.47 7.67
CA CYS A 75 -4.55 11.34 7.38
C CYS A 75 -3.73 11.91 8.55
N PRO A 76 -2.90 11.11 9.24
CA PRO A 76 -1.91 11.67 10.15
C PRO A 76 -0.90 12.47 9.33
N GLY A 77 -0.73 13.76 9.67
CA GLY A 77 0.22 14.67 9.04
C GLY A 77 1.65 14.52 9.56
#